data_AF-A0A8T4DC51-F1
#
_entry.id   AF-A0A8T4DC51-F1
#
_cell.length_a   1.000
_cell.length_b   1.000
_cell.length_c   1.000
_cell.angle_alpha   90.00
_cell.angle_beta   90.00
_cell.angle_gamma   90.00
#
_symmetry.space_group_name_H-M   'P 1'
#
loop_
_entity.id
_entity.type
_entity.pdbx_description
1 polymer ?
#
loop_
_entity_poly.entity_id
_entity_poly.type
_entity_poly.pdbx_seq_one_letter_code
_entity_poly.pdbx_strand_id
1 'polypeptide(L)'
;MTLIVRDAEDISKEFESVKELTKQLRQSIPDSLFGPTEELGIAVEAYKIAKMHFGRIAAEQKLKVYLRDIETKSKDYSAVYAQKALLREIEAECDRAIEVLRSLPAARSEAEQELLATIKNQLVDLSGALSDVNCELHLTEALSEYERGSYLASALLSSRVLLYAVDHFCADSGGDSELAAGAGTAELGTENLTKVCESLRNAGAKAKEFFSTDITIFPSSSDALSLLSDAIELLSLLNKPRERVKEPQGE
;
A
#
# COMPACT_ATOMS: atom_id res chain seq x y z
N MET A 1 29.24 -2.45 2.35
CA MET A 1 29.06 -3.70 1.59
C MET A 1 27.57 -3.91 1.45
N THR A 2 27.01 -3.41 0.36
CA THR A 2 25.56 -3.24 0.15
C THR A 2 24.98 -4.59 -0.26
N LEU A 3 24.43 -5.33 0.70
CA LEU A 3 23.68 -6.55 0.41
C LEU A 3 22.43 -6.15 -0.36
N ILE A 4 22.38 -6.50 -1.65
CA ILE A 4 21.20 -6.37 -2.50
C ILE A 4 20.05 -7.03 -1.75
N VAL A 5 19.16 -6.22 -1.20
CA VAL A 5 17.86 -6.65 -0.69
C VAL A 5 17.06 -6.96 -1.95
N ARG A 6 16.99 -8.24 -2.33
CA ARG A 6 16.08 -8.67 -3.40
C ARG A 6 14.67 -8.39 -2.90
N ASP A 7 13.89 -7.68 -3.69
CA ASP A 7 12.51 -7.34 -3.35
C ASP A 7 11.64 -8.62 -3.34
N ALA A 8 10.54 -8.61 -2.60
CA ALA A 8 9.55 -9.69 -2.59
C ALA A 8 9.05 -10.02 -4.01
N GLU A 9 9.02 -9.01 -4.90
CA GLU A 9 8.67 -9.17 -6.30
C GLU A 9 9.71 -10.00 -7.09
N ASP A 10 11.01 -9.77 -6.88
CA ASP A 10 12.06 -10.53 -7.55
C ASP A 10 12.01 -12.00 -7.17
N ILE A 11 11.81 -12.28 -5.88
CA ILE A 11 11.71 -13.65 -5.37
C ILE A 11 10.39 -14.29 -5.84
N SER A 12 9.30 -13.52 -5.97
CA SER A 12 8.07 -14.02 -6.60
C SER A 12 8.32 -14.46 -8.05
N LYS A 13 9.06 -13.69 -8.84
CA LYS A 13 9.45 -14.05 -10.22
C LYS A 13 10.34 -15.30 -10.27
N GLU A 14 11.22 -15.48 -9.28
CA GLU A 14 11.99 -16.72 -9.14
C GLU A 14 11.07 -17.94 -8.95
N PHE A 15 10.10 -17.86 -8.02
CA PHE A 15 9.13 -18.95 -7.82
C PHE A 15 8.24 -19.21 -9.03
N GLU A 16 7.84 -18.17 -9.77
CA GLU A 16 7.11 -18.31 -11.04
C GLU A 16 7.94 -19.06 -12.08
N SER A 17 9.24 -18.75 -12.18
CA SER A 17 10.17 -19.43 -13.09
C SER A 17 10.33 -20.91 -12.72
N VAL A 18 10.47 -21.22 -11.43
CA VAL A 18 10.52 -22.62 -10.93
C VAL A 18 9.21 -23.36 -11.20
N LYS A 19 8.07 -22.69 -10.99
CA LYS A 19 6.74 -23.26 -11.25
C LYS A 19 6.55 -23.58 -12.73
N GLU A 20 6.98 -22.69 -13.63
CA GLU A 20 6.85 -22.92 -15.06
C GLU A 20 7.80 -24.04 -15.53
N LEU A 21 9.04 -24.06 -15.02
CA LEU A 21 9.98 -25.17 -15.26
C LEU A 21 9.40 -26.52 -14.84
N THR A 22 8.84 -26.62 -13.63
CA THR A 22 8.27 -27.86 -13.10
C THR A 22 7.04 -28.31 -13.87
N LYS A 23 6.18 -27.37 -14.28
CA LYS A 23 5.02 -27.65 -15.13
C LYS A 23 5.42 -28.15 -16.50
N GLN A 24 6.40 -27.53 -17.15
CA GLN A 24 6.94 -27.97 -18.44
C GLN A 24 7.53 -29.38 -18.34
N LEU A 25 8.34 -29.62 -17.30
CA LEU A 25 8.91 -30.94 -17.06
C LEU A 25 7.82 -31.99 -16.82
N ARG A 26 6.79 -31.68 -16.03
CA ARG A 26 5.67 -32.59 -15.78
C ARG A 26 4.90 -32.97 -17.05
N GLN A 27 4.78 -32.04 -17.99
CA GLN A 27 4.12 -32.24 -19.28
C GLN A 27 5.01 -33.00 -20.28
N SER A 28 6.33 -32.84 -20.19
CA SER A 28 7.28 -33.51 -21.09
C SER A 28 7.67 -34.92 -20.66
N ILE A 29 7.44 -35.31 -19.40
CA ILE A 29 7.73 -36.68 -18.93
C ILE A 29 6.89 -37.69 -19.73
N PRO A 30 7.52 -38.55 -20.55
CA PRO A 30 6.82 -39.56 -21.34
C PRO A 30 6.14 -40.59 -20.42
N ASP A 31 5.14 -41.29 -20.96
CA ASP A 31 4.50 -42.44 -20.29
C ASP A 31 5.42 -43.69 -20.35
N SER A 32 6.66 -43.51 -19.90
CA SER A 32 7.70 -44.52 -19.73
C SER A 32 7.62 -45.12 -18.32
N LEU A 33 8.27 -46.26 -18.12
CA LEU A 33 8.50 -46.83 -16.78
C LEU A 33 9.52 -46.01 -15.97
N PHE A 34 10.45 -45.35 -16.67
CA PHE A 34 11.52 -44.54 -16.07
C PHE A 34 11.46 -43.13 -16.61
N GLY A 35 11.57 -42.14 -15.72
CA GLY A 35 11.54 -40.73 -16.09
C GLY A 35 12.88 -40.00 -15.88
N PRO A 36 12.99 -38.76 -16.39
CA PRO A 36 14.20 -37.94 -16.36
C PRO A 36 14.63 -37.53 -14.93
N THR A 37 15.59 -38.26 -14.36
CA THR A 37 16.07 -38.01 -12.98
C THR A 37 16.98 -36.79 -12.85
N GLU A 38 17.66 -36.38 -13.92
CA GLU A 38 18.59 -35.25 -13.90
C GLU A 38 17.82 -33.91 -13.88
N GLU A 39 16.84 -33.78 -14.77
CA GLU A 39 15.95 -32.63 -14.89
C GLU A 39 15.10 -32.43 -13.63
N LEU A 40 14.70 -33.53 -12.99
CA LEU A 40 14.04 -33.50 -11.69
C LEU A 40 14.98 -32.90 -10.61
N GLY A 41 16.26 -33.25 -10.65
CA GLY A 41 17.29 -32.68 -9.77
C GLY A 41 17.45 -31.17 -9.96
N ILE A 42 17.46 -30.71 -11.23
CA ILE A 42 17.52 -29.28 -11.56
C ILE A 42 16.33 -28.52 -10.97
N ALA A 43 15.12 -29.03 -11.16
CA ALA A 43 13.91 -28.40 -10.63
C ALA A 43 13.92 -28.32 -9.09
N VAL A 44 14.38 -29.37 -8.41
CA VAL A 44 14.50 -29.40 -6.96
C VAL A 44 15.56 -28.42 -6.45
N GLU A 45 16.70 -28.31 -7.13
CA GLU A 45 17.74 -27.36 -6.75
C GLU A 45 17.30 -25.91 -6.97
N ALA A 46 16.62 -25.63 -8.08
CA ALA A 46 16.04 -24.31 -8.34
C ALA A 46 15.02 -23.91 -7.26
N TYR A 47 14.17 -24.86 -6.84
CA TYR A 47 13.26 -24.65 -5.72
C TYR A 47 14.01 -24.37 -4.40
N LYS A 48 15.07 -25.12 -4.09
CA LYS A 48 15.87 -24.92 -2.87
C LYS A 48 16.50 -23.52 -2.81
N ILE A 49 17.01 -23.03 -3.94
CA ILE A 49 17.56 -21.67 -4.05
C ILE A 49 16.47 -20.62 -3.78
N ALA A 50 15.33 -20.71 -4.48
CA ALA A 50 14.21 -19.79 -4.28
C ALA A 50 13.70 -19.81 -2.82
N LYS A 51 13.60 -21.00 -2.23
CA LYS A 51 13.24 -21.19 -0.81
C LYS A 51 14.22 -20.51 0.14
N MET A 52 15.52 -20.59 -0.13
CA MET A 52 16.53 -19.91 0.69
C MET A 52 16.32 -18.40 0.70
N HIS A 53 16.05 -17.81 -0.47
CA HIS A 53 15.76 -16.38 -0.60
C HIS A 53 14.44 -16.01 0.11
N PHE A 54 13.40 -16.83 -0.02
CA PHE A 54 12.16 -16.67 0.73
C PHE A 54 12.39 -16.68 2.24
N GLY A 55 13.21 -17.62 2.75
CA GLY A 55 13.50 -17.75 4.17
C GLY A 55 14.12 -16.49 4.76
N ARG A 56 14.92 -15.75 3.98
CA ARG A 56 15.46 -14.45 4.38
C ARG A 56 14.36 -13.40 4.54
N ILE A 57 13.50 -13.23 3.53
CA ILE A 57 12.35 -12.30 3.62
C ILE A 57 11.44 -12.68 4.78
N ALA A 58 11.13 -13.97 4.94
CA ALA A 58 10.25 -14.46 6.00
C ALA A 58 10.81 -14.14 7.39
N ALA A 59 12.14 -14.22 7.58
CA ALA A 59 12.79 -13.84 8.83
C ALA A 59 12.77 -12.32 9.07
N GLU A 60 13.08 -11.53 8.03
CA GLU A 60 13.07 -10.06 8.09
C GLU A 60 11.67 -9.50 8.40
N GLN A 61 10.64 -10.07 7.76
CA GLN A 61 9.23 -9.68 7.91
C GLN A 61 8.50 -10.45 9.03
N LYS A 62 9.21 -11.28 9.81
CA LYS A 62 8.66 -12.10 10.91
C LYS A 62 7.43 -12.95 10.52
N LEU A 63 7.42 -13.46 9.29
CA LEU A 63 6.34 -14.30 8.77
C LEU A 63 6.38 -15.67 9.45
N LYS A 64 5.21 -16.17 9.85
CA LYS A 64 5.05 -17.53 10.40
C LYS A 64 4.72 -18.54 9.31
N VAL A 65 5.38 -18.43 8.16
CA VAL A 65 5.19 -19.33 7.02
C VAL A 65 6.50 -20.06 6.74
N TYR A 66 6.41 -21.38 6.60
CA TYR A 66 7.54 -22.24 6.29
C TYR A 66 7.22 -23.04 5.03
N LEU A 67 8.08 -22.95 4.04
CA LEU A 67 8.02 -23.80 2.85
C LEU A 67 8.64 -25.16 3.17
N ARG A 68 8.11 -26.21 2.55
CA ARG A 68 8.54 -27.58 2.81
C ARG A 68 9.97 -27.84 2.33
N ASP A 69 10.70 -28.75 2.97
CA ASP A 69 11.96 -29.27 2.42
C ASP A 69 11.66 -30.37 1.41
N ILE A 70 12.16 -30.20 0.19
CA ILE A 70 11.97 -31.13 -0.92
C ILE A 70 13.33 -31.62 -1.37
N GLU A 71 13.53 -32.94 -1.37
CA GLU A 71 14.80 -33.58 -1.73
C GLU A 71 14.60 -34.83 -2.59
N THR A 72 15.53 -35.05 -3.51
CA THR A 72 15.60 -36.25 -4.36
C THR A 72 16.41 -37.38 -3.73
N LYS A 73 17.35 -37.09 -2.82
CA LYS A 73 18.33 -38.06 -2.28
C LYS A 73 17.74 -39.10 -1.33
N SER A 74 16.55 -38.86 -0.77
CA SER A 74 15.93 -39.67 0.28
C SER A 74 14.85 -40.64 -0.22
N LYS A 75 14.47 -40.58 -1.50
CA LYS A 75 13.36 -41.35 -2.08
C LYS A 75 13.71 -41.85 -3.47
N ASP A 76 13.23 -43.05 -3.79
CA ASP A 76 13.33 -43.60 -5.14
C ASP A 76 12.29 -42.93 -6.05
N TYR A 77 12.77 -42.06 -6.93
CA TYR A 77 11.98 -41.38 -7.95
C TYR A 77 12.18 -41.99 -9.34
N SER A 78 12.60 -43.25 -9.44
CA SER A 78 12.72 -43.95 -10.73
C SER A 78 11.38 -44.04 -11.47
N ALA A 79 10.29 -44.20 -10.74
CA ALA A 79 8.96 -44.32 -11.30
C ALA A 79 8.35 -42.95 -11.69
N VAL A 80 7.82 -42.87 -12.92
CA VAL A 80 7.23 -41.64 -13.49
C VAL A 80 6.13 -41.03 -12.62
N TYR A 81 5.26 -41.84 -12.00
CA TYR A 81 4.20 -41.31 -11.14
C TYR A 81 4.77 -40.59 -9.91
N ALA A 82 5.89 -41.07 -9.35
CA ALA A 82 6.55 -40.46 -8.21
C ALA A 82 7.21 -39.14 -8.61
N GLN A 83 7.81 -39.06 -9.81
CA GLN A 83 8.35 -37.81 -10.35
C GLN A 83 7.25 -36.76 -10.58
N LYS A 84 6.13 -37.15 -11.23
CA LYS A 84 4.98 -36.27 -11.45
C LYS A 84 4.38 -35.78 -10.12
N ALA A 85 4.36 -36.61 -9.09
CA ALA A 85 3.92 -36.22 -7.75
C ALA A 85 4.87 -35.20 -7.10
N LEU A 86 6.18 -35.40 -7.20
CA LEU A 86 7.18 -34.46 -6.68
C LEU A 86 7.07 -33.09 -7.36
N LEU A 87 6.92 -33.05 -8.68
CA LEU A 87 6.77 -31.80 -9.42
C LEU A 87 5.51 -31.04 -9.01
N ARG A 88 4.39 -31.73 -8.76
CA ARG A 88 3.18 -31.11 -8.21
C ARG A 88 3.38 -30.55 -6.81
N GLU A 89 4.18 -31.22 -5.99
CA GLU A 89 4.52 -30.75 -4.64
C GLU A 89 5.34 -29.45 -4.70
N ILE A 90 6.31 -29.37 -5.62
CA ILE A 90 7.06 -28.13 -5.88
C ILE A 90 6.12 -27.03 -6.39
N GLU A 91 5.26 -27.32 -7.39
CA GLU A 91 4.28 -26.36 -7.91
C GLU A 91 3.41 -25.76 -6.78
N ALA A 92 2.91 -26.60 -5.88
CA ALA A 92 2.07 -26.17 -4.76
C ALA A 92 2.83 -25.29 -3.73
N GLU A 93 4.08 -25.62 -3.43
CA GLU A 93 4.91 -24.81 -2.53
C GLU A 93 5.33 -23.49 -3.18
N CYS A 94 5.57 -23.46 -4.50
CA CYS A 94 5.77 -22.22 -5.24
C CYS A 94 4.52 -21.33 -5.17
N ASP A 95 3.32 -21.88 -5.37
CA ASP A 95 2.07 -21.12 -5.28
C ASP A 95 1.87 -20.49 -3.91
N ARG A 96 2.12 -21.25 -2.83
CA ARG A 96 2.08 -20.73 -1.47
C ARG A 96 3.09 -19.60 -1.25
N ALA A 97 4.31 -19.76 -1.75
CA ALA A 97 5.35 -18.73 -1.61
C ALA A 97 4.97 -17.44 -2.34
N ILE A 98 4.50 -17.56 -3.57
CA ILE A 98 4.05 -16.43 -4.40
C ILE A 98 2.89 -15.70 -3.73
N GLU A 99 1.89 -16.41 -3.22
CA GLU A 99 0.76 -15.82 -2.50
C GLU A 99 1.24 -14.99 -1.31
N VAL A 100 2.14 -15.56 -0.49
CA VAL A 100 2.69 -14.86 0.67
C VAL A 100 3.49 -13.63 0.24
N LEU A 101 4.39 -13.76 -0.74
CA LEU A 101 5.22 -12.65 -1.21
C LEU A 101 4.39 -11.52 -1.81
N ARG A 102 3.32 -11.84 -2.55
CA ARG A 102 2.39 -10.84 -3.11
C ARG A 102 1.48 -10.21 -2.06
N SER A 103 1.25 -10.90 -0.93
CA SER A 103 0.54 -10.32 0.21
C SER A 103 1.41 -9.39 1.04
N LEU A 104 2.73 -9.36 0.80
CA LEU A 104 3.61 -8.39 1.46
C LEU A 104 3.35 -7.00 0.89
N PRO A 105 3.35 -5.96 1.73
CA PRO A 105 3.36 -4.59 1.24
C PRO A 105 4.56 -4.41 0.30
N ALA A 106 4.33 -3.86 -0.88
CA ALA A 106 5.40 -3.59 -1.85
C ALA A 106 6.55 -2.80 -1.19
N ALA A 107 7.80 -3.07 -1.60
CA ALA A 107 8.93 -2.28 -1.13
C ALA A 107 8.72 -0.82 -1.52
N ARG A 108 8.59 0.04 -0.52
CA ARG A 108 8.39 1.48 -0.72
C ARG A 108 9.71 2.14 -1.07
N SER A 109 9.67 3.06 -2.02
CA SER A 109 10.81 3.93 -2.29
C SER A 109 11.20 4.71 -1.03
N GLU A 110 12.46 5.12 -0.92
CA GLU A 110 12.94 5.95 0.20
C GLU A 110 12.11 7.24 0.32
N ALA A 111 11.76 7.86 -0.81
CA ALA A 111 10.89 9.03 -0.87
C ALA A 111 9.47 8.77 -0.32
N GLU A 112 8.86 7.62 -0.65
CA GLU A 112 7.55 7.26 -0.09
C GLU A 112 7.62 6.99 1.42
N GLN A 113 8.73 6.43 1.91
CA GLN A 113 8.94 6.20 3.34
C GLN A 113 9.09 7.52 4.11
N GLU A 114 9.87 8.46 3.58
CA GLU A 114 10.03 9.80 4.15
C GLU A 114 8.70 10.57 4.18
N LEU A 115 7.93 10.51 3.09
CA LEU A 115 6.62 11.17 3.03
C LEU A 115 5.63 10.56 4.01
N LEU A 116 5.59 9.23 4.16
CA LEU A 116 4.77 8.57 5.17
C LEU A 116 5.17 8.93 6.61
N ALA A 117 6.47 9.05 6.89
CA ALA A 117 6.93 9.49 8.19
C ALA A 117 6.48 10.94 8.49
N THR A 118 6.51 11.80 7.47
CA THR A 118 6.02 13.18 7.55
C THR A 118 4.52 13.20 7.85
N ILE A 119 3.72 12.47 7.06
CA ILE A 119 2.27 12.31 7.24
C ILE A 119 1.92 11.81 8.64
N LYS A 120 2.66 10.81 9.15
CA LYS A 120 2.48 10.28 10.51
C LYS A 120 2.69 11.35 11.57
N ASN A 121 3.77 12.11 11.47
CA ASN A 121 4.06 13.17 12.43
C ASN A 121 3.00 14.27 12.39
N GLN A 122 2.60 14.69 11.19
CA GLN A 122 1.53 15.69 11.03
C GLN A 122 0.19 15.21 11.62
N LEU A 123 -0.17 13.94 11.42
CA LEU A 123 -1.39 13.39 12.01
C LEU A 123 -1.34 13.36 13.54
N VAL A 124 -0.17 13.04 14.12
CA VAL A 124 0.06 13.12 15.58
C VAL A 124 -0.06 14.57 16.07
N ASP A 125 0.49 15.53 15.34
CA ASP A 125 0.40 16.96 15.71
C ASP A 125 -1.04 17.49 15.63
N LEU A 126 -1.85 16.97 14.71
CA LEU A 126 -3.28 17.28 14.60
C LEU A 126 -4.13 16.55 15.64
N SER A 127 -3.70 15.38 16.12
CA SER A 127 -4.43 14.60 17.11
C SER A 127 -4.64 15.44 18.38
N GLY A 128 -5.92 15.63 18.76
CA GLY A 128 -6.31 16.50 19.87
C GLY A 128 -6.54 17.98 19.52
N ALA A 129 -6.13 18.44 18.33
CA ALA A 129 -6.48 19.77 17.81
C ALA A 129 -7.70 19.74 16.88
N LEU A 130 -8.02 18.57 16.32
CA LEU A 130 -9.19 18.37 15.46
C LEU A 130 -10.50 18.50 16.24
N SER A 131 -11.44 19.28 15.69
CA SER A 131 -12.79 19.42 16.25
C SER A 131 -13.68 18.18 16.02
N ASP A 132 -13.43 17.40 14.96
CA ASP A 132 -14.16 16.17 14.64
C ASP A 132 -13.27 14.93 14.76
N VAL A 133 -13.58 14.07 15.73
CA VAL A 133 -12.91 12.79 15.97
C VAL A 133 -13.03 11.82 14.79
N ASN A 134 -14.06 11.98 13.95
CA ASN A 134 -14.24 11.13 12.78
C ASN A 134 -13.16 11.40 11.72
N CYS A 135 -12.67 12.63 11.59
CA CYS A 135 -11.57 12.95 10.68
C CYS A 135 -10.29 12.20 11.08
N GLU A 136 -9.97 12.20 12.38
CA GLU A 136 -8.82 11.48 12.93
C GLU A 136 -8.93 9.97 12.67
N LEU A 137 -10.11 9.39 12.92
CA LEU A 137 -10.34 7.97 12.71
C LEU A 137 -10.21 7.57 11.23
N HIS A 138 -10.76 8.37 10.31
CA HIS A 138 -10.63 8.10 8.89
C HIS A 138 -9.17 8.22 8.41
N LEU A 139 -8.41 9.22 8.86
CA LEU A 139 -7.00 9.38 8.46
C LEU A 139 -6.08 8.33 9.07
N THR A 140 -6.33 7.93 10.31
CA THR A 140 -5.57 6.85 10.96
C THR A 140 -5.80 5.52 10.25
N GLU A 141 -7.05 5.21 9.89
CA GLU A 141 -7.38 4.01 9.13
C GLU A 141 -6.84 4.10 7.69
N ALA A 142 -6.92 5.27 7.04
CA ALA A 142 -6.39 5.49 5.70
C ALA A 142 -4.87 5.26 5.63
N LEU A 143 -4.15 5.70 6.66
CA LEU A 143 -2.72 5.47 6.81
C LEU A 143 -2.44 3.98 7.02
N SER A 144 -3.17 3.31 7.92
CA SER A 144 -3.03 1.86 8.16
C SER A 144 -3.25 1.05 6.87
N GLU A 145 -4.30 1.37 6.11
CA GLU A 145 -4.61 0.71 4.83
C GLU A 145 -3.55 1.00 3.77
N TYR A 146 -3.02 2.23 3.70
CA TYR A 146 -1.87 2.54 2.85
C TYR A 146 -0.68 1.64 3.21
N GLU A 147 -0.41 1.49 4.51
CA GLU A 147 0.72 0.70 4.95
C GLU A 147 0.59 -0.80 4.64
N ARG A 148 -0.64 -1.29 4.49
CA ARG A 148 -0.95 -2.66 4.07
C ARG A 148 -0.93 -2.84 2.54
N GLY A 149 -0.78 -1.77 1.77
CA GLY A 149 -0.88 -1.79 0.31
C GLY A 149 -2.32 -1.70 -0.22
N SER A 150 -3.31 -1.46 0.65
CA SER A 150 -4.71 -1.26 0.27
C SER A 150 -4.95 0.18 -0.21
N TYR A 151 -4.36 0.55 -1.36
CA TYR A 151 -4.40 1.93 -1.86
C TYR A 151 -5.82 2.45 -2.14
N LEU A 152 -6.73 1.58 -2.60
CA LEU A 152 -8.14 1.96 -2.80
C LEU A 152 -8.82 2.31 -1.48
N ALA A 153 -8.63 1.51 -0.44
CA ALA A 153 -9.23 1.79 0.87
C ALA A 153 -8.67 3.08 1.46
N SER A 154 -7.35 3.28 1.38
CA SER A 154 -6.69 4.52 1.80
C SER A 154 -7.24 5.73 1.03
N ALA A 155 -7.30 5.67 -0.30
CA ALA A 155 -7.82 6.75 -1.14
C ALA A 155 -9.28 7.10 -0.80
N LEU A 156 -10.16 6.11 -0.60
CA LEU A 156 -11.56 6.34 -0.26
C LEU A 156 -11.71 7.02 1.11
N LEU A 157 -10.95 6.58 2.11
CA LEU A 157 -10.99 7.16 3.45
C LEU A 157 -10.46 8.60 3.45
N SER A 158 -9.32 8.85 2.81
CA SER A 158 -8.76 10.20 2.64
C SER A 158 -9.71 11.11 1.85
N SER A 159 -10.34 10.59 0.81
CA SER A 159 -11.28 11.33 -0.03
C SER A 159 -12.52 11.79 0.74
N ARG A 160 -13.01 11.01 1.72
CA ARG A 160 -14.11 11.45 2.60
C ARG A 160 -13.73 12.67 3.42
N VAL A 161 -12.53 12.64 3.99
CA VAL A 161 -12.01 13.74 4.82
C VAL A 161 -11.78 14.99 3.97
N LEU A 162 -11.25 14.82 2.76
CA LEU A 162 -11.12 15.91 1.78
C LEU A 162 -12.46 16.57 1.47
N LEU A 163 -13.48 15.78 1.12
CA LEU A 163 -14.80 16.31 0.80
C LEU A 163 -15.43 17.03 1.99
N TYR A 164 -15.30 16.47 3.19
CA TYR A 164 -15.73 17.14 4.43
C TYR A 164 -15.04 18.49 4.63
N ALA A 165 -13.72 18.55 4.45
CA ALA A 165 -12.93 19.77 4.61
C ALA A 165 -13.28 20.82 3.55
N VAL A 166 -13.48 20.41 2.30
CA VAL A 166 -13.91 21.28 1.18
C VAL A 166 -15.29 21.87 1.48
N ASP A 167 -16.24 21.06 1.90
CA ASP A 167 -17.59 21.53 2.20
C ASP A 167 -17.57 22.53 3.38
N HIS A 168 -16.76 22.29 4.41
CA HIS A 168 -16.63 23.22 5.54
C HIS A 168 -15.92 24.53 5.18
N PHE A 169 -14.84 24.48 4.39
CA PHE A 169 -14.11 25.69 4.00
C PHE A 169 -14.83 26.53 2.94
N CYS A 170 -15.45 25.88 1.95
CA CYS A 170 -16.04 26.58 0.81
C CYS A 170 -17.49 27.02 1.06
N ALA A 171 -18.23 26.40 2.00
CA ALA A 171 -19.56 26.88 2.39
C ALA A 171 -19.53 28.31 2.97
N ASP A 172 -18.44 28.70 3.64
CA ASP A 172 -18.25 30.06 4.19
C ASP A 172 -17.99 31.13 3.12
N SER A 173 -17.77 30.76 1.85
CA SER A 173 -17.33 31.69 0.80
C SER A 173 -18.43 32.16 -0.17
N GLY A 174 -19.67 31.64 -0.06
CA GLY A 174 -20.72 31.98 -1.02
C GLY A 174 -22.15 31.71 -0.53
N GLY A 175 -22.79 32.72 0.06
CA GLY A 175 -24.25 32.77 0.22
C GLY A 175 -24.73 33.63 1.41
N ASP A 176 -25.69 34.53 1.15
CA ASP A 176 -26.42 35.37 2.12
C ASP A 176 -27.08 34.55 3.25
N SER A 177 -26.32 34.16 4.26
CA SER A 177 -26.88 33.57 5.48
C SER A 177 -26.40 34.39 6.68
N GLU A 178 -27.36 35.01 7.37
CA GLU A 178 -27.21 35.73 8.66
C GLU A 178 -26.71 34.84 9.82
N LEU A 179 -26.08 33.70 9.52
CA LEU A 179 -25.28 32.89 10.44
C LEU A 179 -23.76 33.11 10.24
N ALA A 180 -23.38 34.17 9.51
CA ALA A 180 -22.01 34.60 9.24
C ALA A 180 -21.28 35.19 10.47
N ALA A 181 -21.26 34.47 11.58
CA ALA A 181 -20.50 34.84 12.77
C ALA A 181 -19.84 33.61 13.40
N GLY A 182 -18.94 32.94 12.67
CA GLY A 182 -18.06 31.99 13.35
C GLY A 182 -17.34 30.93 12.53
N ALA A 183 -16.58 31.27 11.49
CA ALA A 183 -15.53 30.36 11.01
C ALA A 183 -14.47 31.04 10.13
N GLY A 184 -13.20 30.78 10.46
CA GLY A 184 -12.09 30.57 9.54
C GLY A 184 -11.48 31.67 8.66
N THR A 185 -12.24 32.63 8.10
CA THR A 185 -11.79 33.28 6.85
C THR A 185 -11.07 34.63 6.98
N ALA A 186 -10.91 35.18 8.18
CA ALA A 186 -10.45 36.57 8.36
C ALA A 186 -8.92 36.80 8.29
N GLU A 187 -8.08 35.75 8.36
CA GLU A 187 -6.60 35.90 8.40
C GLU A 187 -5.89 35.56 7.07
N LEU A 188 -6.58 34.92 6.12
CA LEU A 188 -6.04 34.66 4.79
C LEU A 188 -6.44 35.83 3.87
N GLY A 189 -5.47 36.64 3.46
CA GLY A 189 -5.70 37.65 2.42
C GLY A 189 -6.47 37.04 1.24
N THR A 190 -7.39 37.81 0.66
CA THR A 190 -8.38 37.33 -0.34
C THR A 190 -7.78 36.52 -1.50
N GLU A 191 -6.56 36.85 -1.92
CA GLU A 191 -5.84 36.13 -2.98
C GLU A 191 -5.34 34.73 -2.54
N ASN A 192 -4.88 34.59 -1.30
CA ASN A 192 -4.46 33.30 -0.74
C ASN A 192 -5.66 32.39 -0.47
N LEU A 193 -6.77 32.98 -0.03
CA LEU A 193 -8.02 32.25 0.21
C LEU A 193 -8.59 31.66 -1.09
N THR A 194 -8.48 32.41 -2.19
CA THR A 194 -8.90 31.96 -3.53
C THR A 194 -8.04 30.79 -4.03
N LYS A 195 -6.71 30.88 -3.91
CA LYS A 195 -5.79 29.78 -4.29
C LYS A 195 -6.01 28.52 -3.46
N VAL A 196 -6.23 28.67 -2.15
CA VAL A 196 -6.56 27.53 -1.26
C VAL A 196 -7.90 26.91 -1.67
N CYS A 197 -8.92 27.70 -2.00
CA CYS A 197 -10.20 27.19 -2.49
C CYS A 197 -10.10 26.49 -3.85
N GLU A 198 -9.24 26.94 -4.76
CA GLU A 198 -8.97 26.26 -6.02
C GLU A 198 -8.27 24.91 -5.81
N SER A 199 -7.22 24.88 -4.97
CA SER A 199 -6.56 23.63 -4.60
C SER A 199 -7.53 22.66 -3.91
N LEU A 200 -8.38 23.15 -3.01
CA LEU A 200 -9.46 22.40 -2.37
C LEU A 200 -10.44 21.82 -3.38
N ARG A 201 -10.89 22.60 -4.35
CA ARG A 201 -11.81 22.13 -5.40
C ARG A 201 -11.16 21.09 -6.30
N ASN A 202 -9.88 21.25 -6.63
CA ASN A 202 -9.14 20.26 -7.42
C ASN A 202 -8.96 18.94 -6.65
N ALA A 203 -8.56 19.01 -5.38
CA ALA A 203 -8.49 17.85 -4.49
C ALA A 203 -9.87 17.18 -4.32
N GLY A 204 -10.94 17.98 -4.17
CA GLY A 204 -12.32 17.50 -4.11
C GLY A 204 -12.80 16.87 -5.41
N ALA A 205 -12.38 17.37 -6.58
CA ALA A 205 -12.70 16.76 -7.88
C ALA A 205 -12.01 15.39 -8.02
N LYS A 206 -10.73 15.32 -7.65
CA LYS A 206 -9.96 14.06 -7.60
C LYS A 206 -10.58 13.06 -6.61
N ALA A 207 -10.98 13.52 -5.42
CA ALA A 207 -11.66 12.69 -4.42
C ALA A 207 -13.00 12.12 -4.92
N LYS A 208 -13.80 12.91 -5.66
CA LYS A 208 -15.08 12.47 -6.25
C LYS A 208 -14.92 11.39 -7.30
N GLU A 209 -13.80 11.37 -8.01
CA GLU A 209 -13.50 10.37 -9.04
C GLU A 209 -13.49 8.95 -8.44
N PHE A 210 -12.98 8.78 -7.22
CA PHE A 210 -12.98 7.50 -6.50
C PHE A 210 -14.34 7.09 -5.94
N PHE A 211 -15.31 8.00 -5.88
CA PHE A 211 -16.71 7.69 -5.56
C PHE A 211 -17.61 7.62 -6.80
N SER A 212 -17.02 7.67 -7.99
CA SER A 212 -17.79 7.58 -9.23
C SER A 212 -18.37 6.18 -9.44
N THR A 213 -19.33 6.07 -10.36
CA THR A 213 -19.88 4.78 -10.80
C THR A 213 -18.92 4.01 -11.71
N ASP A 214 -17.77 4.59 -12.08
CA ASP A 214 -16.78 3.94 -12.92
C ASP A 214 -15.89 3.00 -12.08
N ILE A 215 -16.16 1.70 -12.19
CA ILE A 215 -15.44 0.65 -11.47
C ILE A 215 -14.02 0.41 -12.00
N THR A 216 -13.62 1.08 -13.08
CA THR A 216 -12.28 0.93 -13.67
C THR A 216 -11.23 1.81 -12.99
N ILE A 217 -11.65 2.71 -12.11
CA ILE A 217 -10.78 3.66 -11.43
C ILE A 217 -10.14 2.99 -10.21
N PHE A 218 -8.83 2.78 -10.29
CA PHE A 218 -8.03 2.25 -9.19
C PHE A 218 -6.87 3.21 -8.88
N PRO A 219 -6.71 3.68 -7.63
CA PRO A 219 -5.60 4.53 -7.26
C PRO A 219 -4.28 3.76 -7.23
N SER A 220 -3.22 4.39 -7.73
CA SER A 220 -1.84 3.97 -7.48
C SER A 220 -1.41 4.28 -6.03
N SER A 221 -0.23 3.81 -5.61
CA SER A 221 0.36 4.23 -4.33
C SER A 221 0.51 5.75 -4.27
N SER A 222 1.03 6.36 -5.34
CA SER A 222 1.17 7.81 -5.47
C SER A 222 -0.17 8.56 -5.30
N ASP A 223 -1.26 8.04 -5.89
CA ASP A 223 -2.57 8.66 -5.78
C ASP A 223 -3.10 8.63 -4.34
N ALA A 224 -3.02 7.47 -3.69
CA ALA A 224 -3.48 7.30 -2.32
C ALA A 224 -2.65 8.17 -1.34
N LEU A 225 -1.33 8.24 -1.55
CA LEU A 225 -0.44 9.04 -0.71
C LEU A 225 -0.68 10.54 -0.90
N SER A 226 -0.88 10.99 -2.15
CA SER A 226 -1.26 12.36 -2.48
C SER A 226 -2.57 12.76 -1.79
N LEU A 227 -3.61 11.94 -1.89
CA LEU A 227 -4.90 12.23 -1.24
C LEU A 227 -4.79 12.28 0.29
N LEU A 228 -4.00 11.39 0.88
CA LEU A 228 -3.75 11.38 2.31
C LEU A 228 -3.01 12.64 2.77
N SER A 229 -1.99 13.07 2.02
CA SER A 229 -1.24 14.30 2.26
C SER A 229 -2.16 15.53 2.15
N ASP A 230 -2.92 15.63 1.06
CA ASP A 230 -3.85 16.73 0.82
C ASP A 230 -4.89 16.84 1.95
N ALA A 231 -5.41 15.70 2.43
CA ALA A 231 -6.39 15.67 3.52
C ALA A 231 -5.83 16.24 4.83
N ILE A 232 -4.60 15.87 5.16
CA ILE A 232 -3.91 16.35 6.37
C ILE A 232 -3.57 17.83 6.26
N GLU A 233 -3.07 18.28 5.11
CA GLU A 233 -2.75 19.70 4.89
C GLU A 233 -3.99 20.57 5.05
N LEU A 234 -5.12 20.16 4.49
CA LEU A 234 -6.37 20.92 4.58
C LEU A 234 -6.96 20.94 5.99
N LEU A 235 -6.93 19.82 6.71
CA LEU A 235 -7.29 19.82 8.13
C LEU A 235 -6.35 20.70 8.96
N SER A 236 -5.07 20.73 8.64
CA SER A 236 -4.11 21.61 9.31
C SER A 236 -4.45 23.08 9.13
N LEU A 237 -4.94 23.46 7.93
CA LEU A 237 -5.42 24.81 7.67
C LEU A 237 -6.69 25.12 8.47
N LEU A 238 -7.62 24.17 8.64
CA LEU A 238 -8.86 24.39 9.42
C LEU A 238 -8.59 24.66 10.90
N ASN A 239 -7.53 24.06 11.45
CA ASN A 239 -7.32 23.99 12.90
C ASN A 239 -6.20 24.92 13.40
N LYS A 240 -5.67 25.84 12.58
CA LYS A 240 -4.67 26.83 13.04
C LYS A 240 -5.27 27.76 14.12
N PRO A 241 -4.63 27.90 15.30
CA PRO A 241 -5.11 28.78 16.37
C PRO A 241 -4.92 30.25 16.02
N ARG A 242 -5.95 31.08 16.29
CA ARG A 242 -5.96 32.53 16.05
C ARG A 242 -4.89 33.26 16.88
N GLU A 243 -3.96 33.94 16.23
CA GLU A 243 -3.15 34.96 16.93
C GLU A 243 -4.03 36.18 17.16
N ARG A 244 -4.55 36.36 18.38
CA ARG A 244 -5.22 37.60 18.75
C ARG A 244 -4.21 38.75 18.65
N VAL A 245 -4.33 39.55 17.59
CA VAL A 245 -3.69 40.85 17.49
C VAL A 245 -4.07 41.64 18.73
N LYS A 246 -3.08 41.92 19.59
CA LYS A 246 -3.27 42.84 20.72
C LYS A 246 -3.55 44.21 20.14
N GLU A 247 -4.80 44.67 20.25
CA GLU A 247 -5.12 46.07 20.00
C GLU A 247 -4.20 46.93 20.88
N PRO A 248 -3.56 47.97 20.32
CA PRO A 248 -2.82 48.92 21.12
C PRO A 248 -3.83 49.61 22.04
N GLN A 249 -3.69 49.40 23.35
CA GLN A 249 -4.37 50.21 24.34
C GLN A 249 -3.87 51.64 24.18
N GLY A 250 -4.67 52.47 23.53
CA GLY A 250 -4.51 53.91 23.54
C GLY A 250 -5.06 54.45 24.86
N GLU A 251 -4.15 54.86 25.74
CA GLU A 251 -4.35 55.95 26.70
C GLU A 251 -3.17 56.93 26.56
#